data_AF-A0A3N4IZD4-F1
#
_entry.id   AF-A0A3N4IZD4-F1
#
_cell.length_a   1.000
_cell.length_b   1.000
_cell.length_c   1.000
_cell.angle_alpha   90.00
_cell.angle_beta   90.00
_cell.angle_gamma   90.00
#
_symmetry.space_group_name_H-M   'P 1'
#
loop_
_entity.id
_entity.type
_entity.pdbx_description
1 polymer ?
#
loop_
_entity_poly.entity_id
_entity_poly.type
_entity_poly.pdbx_seq_one_letter_code
_entity_poly.pdbx_strand_id
1 'polypeptide(L)' 'KNRALRVKWCQDRLHWTYEDWIQTLWTDESTFSTTGFGHRPWVLRRPEEEFHPDCIDETWESGRESVMIW' A
#
# COMPACT_ATOMS: atom_id res chain seq x y z
N LYS A 1 -0.12 -0.84 -23.72
CA LYS A 1 1.24 -0.43 -24.16
C LYS A 1 2.34 -1.30 -23.53
N ASN A 2 2.38 -1.48 -22.21
CA ASN A 2 3.47 -2.22 -21.54
C ASN A 2 3.39 -3.75 -21.62
N ARG A 3 2.31 -4.33 -22.15
CA ARG A 3 2.14 -5.79 -22.24
C ARG A 3 3.27 -6.48 -23.00
N ALA A 4 3.64 -5.98 -24.18
CA ALA A 4 4.71 -6.57 -24.99
C ALA A 4 6.07 -6.48 -24.30
N LEU A 5 6.35 -5.36 -23.62
CA LEU A 5 7.60 -5.17 -22.87
C LEU A 5 7.70 -6.14 -21.68
N ARG A 6 6.59 -6.34 -20.95
CA ARG A 6 6.54 -7.33 -19.86
C ARG A 6 6.75 -8.76 -20.36
N VAL A 7 6.13 -9.13 -21.49
CA VAL A 7 6.33 -10.45 -22.10
C VAL A 7 7.78 -10.66 -22.50
N LYS A 8 8.40 -9.69 -23.19
CA LYS A 8 9.81 -9.75 -23.56
C LYS A 8 10.71 -9.88 -22.33
N TRP A 9 10.49 -9.05 -21.31
CA TRP A 9 11.27 -9.08 -20.07
C TRP A 9 11.22 -10.45 -19.37
N CYS A 10 10.04 -11.08 -19.31
CA CYS A 10 9.87 -12.42 -18.76
C CYS A 10 10.55 -13.49 -19.64
N GLN A 11 10.45 -13.39 -20.96
CA GLN A 11 11.08 -14.33 -21.89
C GLN A 11 12.61 -14.29 -21.78
N ASP A 12 13.19 -13.08 -21.72
CA ASP A 12 14.64 -12.87 -21.59
C ASP A 12 15.21 -13.48 -20.29
N ARG A 13 14.37 -13.70 -19.27
CA ARG A 13 14.76 -14.18 -17.92
C ARG A 13 14.12 -15.51 -17.54
N LEU A 14 13.53 -16.21 -18.51
CA LEU A 14 12.80 -17.45 -18.28
C LEU A 14 13.68 -18.57 -17.69
N HIS A 15 14.97 -18.55 -18.04
CA HIS A 15 15.96 -19.55 -17.64
C HIS A 15 16.91 -19.07 -16.54
N TRP A 16 16.64 -17.90 -15.93
CA TRP A 16 17.44 -17.41 -14.81
C TRP A 16 17.38 -18.39 -13.65
N THR A 17 18.55 -18.72 -13.11
CA THR A 17 18.67 -19.57 -11.94
C THR A 17 18.52 -18.76 -10.65
N TYR A 18 18.51 -19.44 -9.51
CA TYR A 18 18.49 -18.77 -8.21
C TYR A 18 19.71 -17.85 -8.03
N GLU A 19 20.87 -18.27 -8.52
CA GLU A 19 22.13 -17.51 -8.48
C GLU A 19 22.06 -16.21 -9.29
N ASP A 20 21.32 -16.19 -10.40
CA ASP A 20 21.11 -14.97 -11.19
C ASP A 20 20.21 -13.97 -10.42
N TRP A 21 19.18 -14.48 -9.74
CA TRP A 21 18.26 -13.63 -8.97
C TRP A 21 18.90 -13.06 -7.71
N ILE A 22 19.72 -13.83 -6.99
CA ILE A 22 20.36 -13.35 -5.75
C ILE A 22 21.41 -12.26 -6.00
N GLN A 23 21.98 -12.21 -7.21
CA GLN A 23 22.89 -11.14 -7.62
C GLN A 23 22.18 -9.84 -8.04
N THR A 24 20.84 -9.87 -8.15
CA THR A 24 20.05 -8.70 -8.54
C THR A 24 19.73 -7.84 -7.32
N LEU A 25 20.16 -6.58 -7.35
CA LEU A 25 19.78 -5.57 -6.35
C LEU A 25 18.44 -4.94 -6.76
N TRP A 26 17.43 -5.09 -5.92
CA TRP A 26 16.12 -4.47 -6.10
C TRP A 26 16.01 -3.22 -5.23
N THR A 27 15.46 -2.15 -5.80
CA THR A 27 15.24 -0.88 -5.12
C THR A 27 13.85 -0.39 -5.52
N ASP A 28 13.10 0.16 -4.58
CA ASP A 28 11.78 0.72 -4.83
C ASP A 28 11.50 1.83 -3.82
N GLU A 29 10.60 2.74 -4.15
CA GLU A 29 10.17 3.77 -3.23
C GLU A 29 8.79 3.42 -2.67
N SER A 30 8.67 3.39 -1.34
CA SER A 30 7.39 3.14 -0.67
C SER A 30 7.05 4.26 0.31
N THR A 31 5.76 4.58 0.38
CA THR A 31 5.23 5.60 1.28
C THR A 31 4.51 4.92 2.44
N PHE A 32 4.94 5.20 3.66
CA PHE A 32 4.35 4.67 4.89
C PHE A 32 3.59 5.78 5.62
N SER A 33 2.34 5.51 5.99
CA SER A 33 1.56 6.41 6.83
C SER A 33 2.01 6.28 8.29
N THR A 34 2.35 7.39 8.94
CA THR A 34 2.65 7.41 10.39
C THR A 34 1.39 7.60 11.24
N THR A 35 0.26 7.95 10.60
CA THR A 35 -1.02 8.31 11.26
C THR A 35 -2.06 7.19 11.13
N GLY A 36 -1.58 5.94 11.03
CA GLY A 36 -2.42 4.77 10.79
C GLY A 36 -2.76 4.59 9.32
N PHE A 37 -3.02 3.35 8.93
CA PHE A 37 -3.58 3.06 7.62
C PHE A 37 -5.01 3.60 7.60
N GLY A 38 -5.43 4.19 6.49
CA GLY A 38 -6.78 4.76 6.29
C GLY A 38 -7.89 3.70 6.27
N HIS A 39 -7.86 2.74 7.18
CA HIS A 39 -8.95 1.84 7.47
C HIS A 39 -10.07 2.70 8.03
N ARG A 40 -11.16 2.86 7.26
CA ARG A 40 -12.42 3.27 7.83
C ARG A 40 -12.80 2.17 8.83
N PRO A 41 -12.83 2.42 10.15
CA PRO A 41 -13.22 1.40 11.10
C PRO A 41 -14.66 0.98 10.77
N TRP A 42 -14.91 -0.33 10.81
CA TRP A 42 -16.27 -0.84 10.69
C TRP A 42 -17.00 -0.56 12.00
N VAL A 43 -17.93 0.40 11.97
CA VAL A 43 -18.77 0.75 13.11
C VAL A 43 -20.09 -0.03 13.00
N LEU A 44 -20.40 -0.83 14.01
CA LEU A 44 -21.71 -1.48 14.15
C LEU A 44 -22.53 -0.67 15.17
N ARG A 45 -23.65 -0.08 14.72
CA ARG A 45 -24.48 0.81 15.54
C ARG A 45 -25.96 0.68 15.20
N ARG A 46 -26.82 1.15 16.10
CA ARG A 46 -28.25 1.37 15.82
C ARG A 46 -28.48 2.71 15.11
N PRO A 47 -29.62 2.92 14.43
CA PRO A 47 -29.90 4.17 13.72
C PRO A 47 -29.79 5.43 14.58
N GLU A 48 -30.12 5.34 15.88
CA GLU A 48 -30.11 6.48 16.80
C GLU A 48 -28.71 6.83 17.34
N GLU A 49 -27.73 5.94 17.14
CA GLU A 49 -26.37 6.05 17.68
C GLU A 49 -25.39 6.69 16.67
N GLU A 50 -25.90 7.21 15.55
CA GLU A 50 -25.07 7.78 14.48
C GLU A 50 -24.07 8.84 14.94
N PHE A 51 -24.48 9.65 15.93
CA PHE A 51 -23.63 10.70 16.48
C PHE A 51 -23.03 10.36 17.85
N HIS A 52 -23.09 9.08 18.28
CA HIS A 52 -22.43 8.66 19.51
C HIS A 52 -20.89 8.79 19.32
N PRO A 53 -20.13 9.32 20.29
CA PRO A 53 -18.68 9.48 20.16
C PRO A 53 -17.96 8.18 19.76
N ASP A 54 -18.38 7.04 20.31
CA ASP A 54 -17.81 5.72 19.95
C ASP A 54 -18.15 5.26 18.52
N CYS A 55 -19.11 5.90 17.87
CA CYS A 55 -19.56 5.60 16.50
C CYS A 55 -19.02 6.59 15.45
N ILE A 56 -18.26 7.59 15.88
CA ILE A 56 -17.63 8.60 15.03
C ILE A 56 -16.13 8.34 15.03
N ASP A 57 -15.56 8.13 13.84
CA ASP A 57 -14.12 8.19 13.64
C ASP A 57 -13.76 9.64 13.31
N GLU A 58 -12.98 10.29 14.17
CA GLU A 58 -12.54 11.66 13.96
C GLU A 58 -11.61 11.70 12.73
N THR A 59 -12.17 12.06 11.57
CA THR A 59 -11.35 12.34 10.40
C THR A 59 -10.65 13.67 10.61
N TRP A 60 -9.40 13.62 11.04
CA TRP A 60 -8.55 14.79 11.15
C TRP A 60 -8.34 15.45 9.78
N GLU A 61 -8.90 16.64 9.58
CA GLU A 61 -8.75 17.45 8.35
C GLU A 61 -7.39 18.17 8.27
N SER A 62 -6.28 17.68 8.85
CA SER A 62 -4.99 18.37 8.68
C SER A 62 -3.75 17.56 9.05
N GLY A 63 -3.40 16.52 8.31
CA GLY A 63 -2.02 16.00 8.37
C GLY A 63 -1.95 14.49 8.49
N ARG A 64 -2.23 13.81 7.38
CA ARG A 64 -1.62 12.51 7.18
C ARG A 64 -0.13 12.74 7.02
N GLU A 65 0.60 12.54 8.11
CA GLU A 65 2.04 12.44 8.03
C GLU A 65 2.38 11.10 7.38
N SER A 66 3.21 11.16 6.34
CA SER A 66 3.71 9.99 5.65
C SER A 66 5.19 10.14 5.42
N VAL A 67 5.93 9.05 5.58
CA VAL A 67 7.35 9.00 5.32
C VAL A 67 7.56 8.20 4.03
N MET A 68 8.25 8.80 3.07
CA MET A 68 8.73 8.12 1.88
C MET A 68 10.10 7.53 2.17
N ILE A 69 10.27 6.27 1.80
CA ILE A 69 11.51 5.52 2.00
C ILE A 69 11.90 4.89 0.66
N TRP A 70 13.19 4.91 0.35
CA TRP A 70 13.84 4.21 -0.75
C TRP A 70 14.60 2.98 -0.19
#